data_AF-A0A497T4I2-F1
#
_entry.id   AF-A0A497T4I2-F1
#
_cell.length_a   1.000
_cell.length_b   1.000
_cell.length_c   1.000
_cell.angle_alpha   90.00
_cell.angle_beta   90.00
_cell.angle_gamma   90.00
#
_symmetry.space_group_name_H-M   'P 1'
#
loop_
_entity.id
_entity.type
_entity.pdbx_description
1 polymer ?
#
loop_
_entity_poly.entity_id
_entity_poly.type
_entity_poly.pdbx_seq_one_letter_code
_entity_poly.pdbx_strand_id
1 'polypeptide(L)'
;MRSGALPITLEKVSVDVISPRLGNRFLSSSLYAGLLAGIAVIVVVFIRYRKLKISIPMIFISFSEVVIILGIAAAHDSLIWGIVLILNFILISAAWWKKHETDIYAWVGAILIPLLGLMSWTIDLPAIGGIIAAIGTGIDDQIIIADETVEKRKEKVLLTLKQKIKRAFFIIFGSAATTIAAMFPLMSIGVGLVRGFAITTIVGVLVGILVTRPAYARIIEIITEK
;
A
#
# COMPACT_ATOMS: atom_id res chain seq x y z
N MET A 1 -10.46 42.00 23.50
CA MET A 1 -9.09 41.53 23.79
C MET A 1 -9.16 40.67 25.04
N ARG A 2 -9.23 39.34 24.89
CA ARG A 2 -9.45 38.37 26.01
C ARG A 2 -8.21 37.54 26.35
N SER A 3 -7.18 37.60 25.53
CA SER A 3 -5.86 37.07 25.86
C SER A 3 -5.07 38.23 26.45
N GLY A 4 -4.65 38.12 27.71
CA GLY A 4 -3.86 39.16 28.39
C GLY A 4 -2.56 39.49 27.65
N ALA A 5 -1.90 40.56 28.07
CA ALA A 5 -0.62 40.96 27.50
C ALA A 5 0.40 39.83 27.67
N LEU A 6 1.11 39.49 26.58
CA LEU A 6 2.18 38.51 26.63
C LEU A 6 3.28 39.03 27.58
N PRO A 7 3.64 38.27 28.63
CA PRO A 7 4.57 38.74 29.66
C PRO A 7 6.03 38.86 29.17
N ILE A 8 6.33 38.35 27.98
CA ILE A 8 7.64 38.44 27.33
C ILE A 8 7.50 38.67 25.82
N THR A 9 8.44 39.39 25.22
CA THR A 9 8.53 39.54 23.76
C THR A 9 9.00 38.22 23.14
N LEU A 10 8.09 37.53 22.43
CA LEU A 10 8.42 36.30 21.72
C LEU A 10 9.36 36.61 20.56
N GLU A 11 10.62 36.20 20.66
CA GLU A 11 11.53 36.15 19.52
C GLU A 11 11.15 34.95 18.65
N LYS A 12 10.83 35.21 17.39
CA LYS A 12 10.42 34.16 16.44
C LYS A 12 11.66 33.36 16.03
N VAL A 13 11.93 32.27 16.75
CA VAL A 13 13.12 31.43 16.53
C VAL A 13 13.10 30.70 15.18
N SER A 14 11.93 30.40 14.62
CA SER A 14 11.78 30.03 13.21
C SER A 14 10.32 30.16 12.77
N VAL A 15 10.09 30.62 11.54
CA VAL A 15 8.79 30.56 10.87
C VAL A 15 9.01 29.94 9.50
N ASP A 16 8.78 28.64 9.41
CA ASP A 16 8.79 27.96 8.12
C ASP A 16 7.50 28.32 7.36
N VAL A 17 7.59 29.35 6.51
CA VAL A 17 6.50 29.72 5.60
C VAL A 17 6.70 28.97 4.28
N ILE A 18 5.96 27.88 4.08
CA ILE A 18 5.92 27.20 2.79
C ILE A 18 5.02 28.02 1.86
N SER A 19 5.60 28.56 0.78
CA SER A 19 4.82 29.34 -0.19
C SER A 19 3.84 28.44 -0.98
N PRO A 20 2.60 28.92 -1.26
CA PRO A 20 1.63 28.16 -2.06
C PRO A 20 2.12 27.75 -3.45
N ARG A 21 3.02 28.55 -4.05
CA ARG A 21 3.67 28.23 -5.35
C ARG A 21 4.56 26.99 -5.26
N LEU A 22 5.25 26.80 -4.13
CA LEU A 22 6.06 25.61 -3.89
C LEU A 22 5.16 24.39 -3.74
N GLY A 23 4.08 24.51 -2.95
CA GLY A 23 3.07 23.44 -2.79
C GLY A 23 2.49 22.95 -4.12
N ASN A 24 1.99 23.85 -4.99
CA ASN A 24 1.41 23.46 -6.28
C ASN A 24 2.41 22.77 -7.22
N ARG A 25 3.66 23.24 -7.28
CA ARG A 25 4.69 22.57 -8.09
C ARG A 25 5.02 21.19 -7.56
N PHE A 26 5.16 21.05 -6.25
CA PHE A 26 5.41 19.75 -5.62
C PHE A 26 4.25 18.77 -5.82
N LEU A 27 3.01 19.23 -5.73
CA LEU A 27 1.84 18.38 -5.98
C LEU A 27 1.86 17.83 -7.42
N SER A 28 2.08 18.70 -8.41
CA SER A 28 2.26 18.28 -9.80
C SER A 28 3.45 17.33 -9.98
N SER A 29 4.60 17.63 -9.40
CA SER A 29 5.79 16.76 -9.46
C SER A 29 5.55 15.40 -8.83
N SER A 30 4.83 15.32 -7.71
CA SER A 30 4.49 14.06 -7.05
C SER A 30 3.50 13.22 -7.87
N LEU A 31 2.57 13.86 -8.59
CA LEU A 31 1.66 13.18 -9.52
C LEU A 31 2.45 12.56 -10.67
N TYR A 32 3.38 13.31 -11.28
CA TYR A 32 4.24 12.77 -12.33
C TYR A 32 5.14 11.64 -11.82
N ALA A 33 5.71 11.78 -10.61
CA ALA A 33 6.53 10.74 -9.99
C ALA A 33 5.71 9.46 -9.75
N GLY A 34 4.48 9.58 -9.23
CA GLY A 34 3.58 8.44 -9.02
C GLY A 34 3.19 7.75 -10.33
N LEU A 35 2.85 8.51 -11.37
CA LEU A 35 2.53 7.97 -12.70
C LEU A 35 3.72 7.25 -13.33
N LEU A 36 4.90 7.86 -13.29
CA LEU A 36 6.13 7.25 -13.83
C LEU A 36 6.50 5.98 -13.05
N ALA A 37 6.37 5.99 -11.72
CA ALA A 37 6.59 4.81 -10.90
C ALA A 37 5.61 3.67 -11.28
N GLY A 38 4.32 3.98 -11.45
CA GLY A 38 3.32 3.01 -11.87
C GLY A 38 3.61 2.41 -13.26
N ILE A 39 4.02 3.23 -14.23
CA ILE A 39 4.40 2.74 -15.56
C ILE A 39 5.65 1.87 -15.47
N ALA A 40 6.68 2.30 -14.74
CA ALA A 40 7.91 1.54 -14.57
C ALA A 40 7.65 0.17 -13.95
N VAL A 41 6.80 0.11 -12.93
CA VAL A 41 6.33 -1.13 -12.31
C VAL A 41 5.68 -2.05 -13.33
N ILE A 42 4.69 -1.55 -14.09
CA ILE A 42 3.94 -2.35 -15.07
C ILE A 42 4.92 -2.97 -16.07
N VAL A 43 5.88 -2.18 -16.55
CA VAL A 43 6.90 -2.63 -17.50
C VAL A 43 7.80 -3.70 -16.88
N VAL A 44 8.33 -3.48 -15.68
CA VAL A 44 9.21 -4.44 -14.99
C VAL A 44 8.51 -5.77 -14.73
N VAL A 45 7.27 -5.72 -14.20
CA VAL A 45 6.46 -6.92 -13.91
C VAL A 45 6.15 -7.68 -15.19
N PHE A 46 5.82 -6.98 -16.27
CA PHE A 46 5.54 -7.62 -17.55
C PHE A 46 6.78 -8.30 -18.14
N ILE A 47 7.94 -7.63 -18.10
CA ILE A 47 9.21 -8.16 -18.59
C ILE A 47 9.66 -9.38 -17.78
N ARG A 48 9.53 -9.33 -16.44
CA ARG A 48 9.98 -10.38 -15.52
C ARG A 48 9.21 -11.69 -15.71
N TYR A 49 7.88 -11.64 -15.74
CA TYR A 49 7.06 -12.86 -15.74
C TYR A 49 6.64 -13.35 -17.12
N ARG A 50 6.53 -12.46 -18.11
CA ARG A 50 6.08 -12.75 -19.50
C ARG A 50 4.75 -13.54 -19.61
N LYS A 51 4.00 -13.67 -18.51
CA LYS A 51 2.75 -14.43 -18.40
C LYS A 51 1.67 -13.50 -17.89
N LEU A 52 0.76 -13.11 -18.79
CA LEU A 52 -0.36 -12.22 -18.49
C LEU A 52 -1.22 -12.69 -17.31
N LYS A 53 -1.36 -14.01 -17.12
CA LYS A 53 -2.11 -14.58 -16.00
C LYS A 53 -1.54 -14.20 -14.62
N ILE A 54 -0.25 -13.91 -14.50
CA ILE A 54 0.43 -13.54 -13.25
C ILE A 54 0.55 -12.02 -13.13
N SER A 55 0.95 -11.36 -14.23
CA SER A 55 1.20 -9.92 -14.25
C SER A 55 -0.09 -9.09 -14.11
N ILE A 56 -1.21 -9.50 -14.72
CA ILE A 56 -2.47 -8.73 -14.65
C ILE A 56 -2.99 -8.66 -13.20
N PRO A 57 -3.14 -9.77 -12.45
CA PRO A 57 -3.57 -9.69 -11.05
C PRO A 57 -2.64 -8.86 -10.18
N MET A 58 -1.32 -8.93 -10.41
CA MET A 58 -0.32 -8.15 -9.67
C MET A 58 -0.58 -6.64 -9.82
N ILE A 59 -0.74 -6.16 -11.05
CA ILE A 59 -1.01 -4.74 -11.34
C ILE A 59 -2.35 -4.30 -10.74
N PHE A 60 -3.39 -5.11 -10.86
CA PHE A 60 -4.72 -4.77 -10.32
C PHE A 60 -4.71 -4.68 -8.79
N ILE A 61 -4.04 -5.60 -8.11
CA ILE A 61 -3.94 -5.57 -6.64
C ILE A 61 -3.09 -4.38 -6.18
N SER A 62 -1.98 -4.09 -6.86
CA SER A 62 -1.17 -2.90 -6.55
C SER A 62 -1.97 -1.61 -6.71
N PHE A 63 -2.77 -1.48 -7.77
CA PHE A 63 -3.67 -0.33 -7.93
C PHE A 63 -4.72 -0.26 -6.82
N SER A 64 -5.32 -1.40 -6.44
CA SER A 64 -6.28 -1.48 -5.33
C SER A 64 -5.65 -1.07 -3.99
N GLU A 65 -4.39 -1.45 -3.73
CA GLU A 65 -3.65 -1.07 -2.52
C GLU A 65 -3.54 0.45 -2.38
N VAL A 66 -3.21 1.15 -3.48
CA VAL A 66 -3.15 2.63 -3.50
C VAL A 66 -4.50 3.22 -3.17
N VAL A 67 -5.56 2.70 -3.77
CA VAL A 67 -6.94 3.17 -3.53
C VAL A 67 -7.34 2.96 -2.07
N ILE A 68 -6.96 1.85 -1.45
CA ILE A 68 -7.22 1.59 -0.02
C ILE A 68 -6.47 2.58 0.86
N ILE A 69 -5.17 2.81 0.60
CA ILE A 69 -4.36 3.76 1.38
C ILE A 69 -4.91 5.18 1.27
N LEU A 70 -5.26 5.61 0.06
CA LEU A 70 -5.89 6.91 -0.19
C LEU A 70 -7.26 7.00 0.48
N GLY A 71 -8.06 5.93 0.46
CA GLY A 71 -9.35 5.87 1.13
C GLY A 71 -9.23 6.11 2.63
N ILE A 72 -8.31 5.40 3.30
CA ILE A 72 -8.02 5.57 4.74
C ILE A 72 -7.64 7.02 5.05
N ALA A 73 -6.80 7.64 4.22
CA ALA A 73 -6.36 9.01 4.44
C ALA A 73 -7.39 10.09 4.02
N ALA A 74 -8.44 9.72 3.28
CA ALA A 74 -9.51 10.61 2.86
C ALA A 74 -10.75 10.55 3.77
N ALA A 75 -10.62 10.05 5.01
CA ALA A 75 -11.67 9.78 6.00
C ALA A 75 -12.78 10.85 6.18
N HIS A 76 -12.55 12.10 5.78
CA HIS A 76 -13.55 13.17 5.86
C HIS A 76 -14.53 13.25 4.68
N ASP A 77 -14.26 12.59 3.55
CA ASP A 77 -15.03 12.76 2.31
C ASP A 77 -15.82 11.49 1.94
N SER A 78 -17.14 11.52 2.15
CA SER A 78 -18.05 10.38 1.95
C SER A 78 -18.11 9.88 0.49
N LEU A 79 -17.83 10.75 -0.48
CA LEU A 79 -17.78 10.40 -1.91
C LEU A 79 -16.58 9.51 -2.26
N ILE A 80 -15.42 9.77 -1.65
CA ILE A 80 -14.21 8.97 -1.88
C ILE A 80 -14.42 7.57 -1.33
N TRP A 81 -15.04 7.43 -0.16
CA TRP A 81 -15.45 6.14 0.40
C TRP A 81 -16.41 5.36 -0.50
N GLY A 82 -17.39 6.05 -1.10
CA GLY A 82 -18.30 5.42 -2.06
C GLY A 82 -17.55 4.84 -3.26
N ILE A 83 -16.62 5.58 -3.85
CA ILE A 83 -15.82 5.12 -5.00
C ILE A 83 -14.87 3.99 -4.61
N VAL A 84 -14.19 4.09 -3.46
CA VAL A 84 -13.29 3.05 -2.93
C VAL A 84 -14.06 1.74 -2.73
N LEU A 85 -15.25 1.81 -2.12
CA LEU A 85 -16.10 0.64 -1.88
C LEU A 85 -16.62 0.05 -3.19
N ILE A 86 -17.05 0.88 -4.15
CA ILE A 86 -17.54 0.42 -5.45
C ILE A 86 -16.41 -0.23 -6.27
N LEU A 87 -15.22 0.36 -6.32
CA LEU A 87 -14.08 -0.23 -7.04
C LEU A 87 -13.62 -1.52 -6.38
N ASN A 88 -13.56 -1.56 -5.05
CA ASN A 88 -13.20 -2.76 -4.30
C ASN A 88 -14.25 -3.87 -4.51
N PHE A 89 -15.55 -3.53 -4.47
CA PHE A 89 -16.65 -4.44 -4.76
C PHE A 89 -16.63 -4.93 -6.21
N ILE A 90 -16.35 -4.06 -7.19
CA ILE A 90 -16.21 -4.45 -8.60
C ILE A 90 -15.04 -5.41 -8.78
N LEU A 91 -13.89 -5.16 -8.16
CA LEU A 91 -12.73 -6.06 -8.23
C LEU A 91 -13.00 -7.43 -7.57
N ILE A 92 -13.67 -7.43 -6.41
CA ILE A 92 -14.10 -8.65 -5.74
C ILE A 92 -15.13 -9.39 -6.60
N SER A 93 -16.08 -8.68 -7.23
CA SER A 93 -17.12 -9.25 -8.09
C SER A 93 -16.57 -9.77 -9.43
N ALA A 94 -15.53 -9.15 -9.98
CA ALA A 94 -14.82 -9.63 -11.16
C ALA A 94 -13.97 -10.88 -10.83
N ALA A 95 -13.39 -10.95 -9.64
CA ALA A 95 -12.77 -12.16 -9.11
C ALA A 95 -13.82 -13.27 -8.83
N TRP A 96 -15.03 -12.89 -8.42
CA TRP A 96 -16.17 -13.77 -8.14
C TRP A 96 -16.77 -14.42 -9.40
N TRP A 97 -16.78 -13.73 -10.55
CA TRP A 97 -17.38 -14.24 -11.79
C TRP A 97 -16.70 -15.51 -12.34
N LYS A 98 -15.46 -15.82 -11.90
CA LYS A 98 -14.77 -17.07 -12.27
C LYS A 98 -14.91 -18.15 -11.18
N LYS A 99 -16.16 -18.56 -10.94
CA LYS A 99 -16.69 -19.77 -10.25
C LYS A 99 -15.89 -20.36 -9.06
N HIS A 100 -16.39 -19.99 -7.86
CA HIS A 100 -16.55 -20.72 -6.59
C HIS A 100 -15.34 -21.22 -5.77
N GLU A 101 -14.89 -20.38 -4.84
CA GLU A 101 -15.06 -20.50 -3.37
C GLU A 101 -14.61 -19.16 -2.78
N THR A 102 -15.53 -18.25 -2.45
CA THR A 102 -15.16 -16.96 -1.85
C THR A 102 -14.81 -17.16 -0.39
N ASP A 103 -13.50 -17.25 -0.16
CA ASP A 103 -12.82 -17.35 1.12
C ASP A 103 -13.25 -16.23 2.09
N ILE A 104 -13.22 -16.54 3.39
CA ILE A 104 -13.52 -15.62 4.49
C ILE A 104 -12.65 -14.36 4.45
N TYR A 105 -11.48 -14.42 3.83
CA TYR A 105 -10.53 -13.32 3.67
C TYR A 105 -10.99 -12.22 2.69
N ALA A 106 -11.79 -12.56 1.66
CA ALA A 106 -12.38 -11.56 0.76
C ALA A 106 -13.45 -10.73 1.49
N TRP A 107 -14.22 -11.39 2.38
CA TRP A 107 -15.17 -10.74 3.27
C TRP A 107 -14.48 -9.90 4.35
N VAL A 108 -13.40 -10.41 4.94
CA VAL A 108 -12.58 -9.65 5.91
C VAL A 108 -12.00 -8.40 5.24
N GLY A 109 -11.48 -8.49 4.00
CA GLY A 109 -11.02 -7.33 3.25
C GLY A 109 -12.13 -6.30 2.99
N ALA A 110 -13.30 -6.75 2.52
CA ALA A 110 -14.45 -5.87 2.26
C ALA A 110 -15.00 -5.18 3.54
N ILE A 111 -14.83 -5.81 4.71
CA ILE A 111 -15.29 -5.30 6.01
C ILE A 111 -14.21 -4.44 6.70
N LEU A 112 -12.92 -4.81 6.62
CA LEU A 112 -11.83 -4.06 7.26
C LEU A 112 -11.53 -2.73 6.56
N ILE A 113 -11.65 -2.67 5.24
CA ILE A 113 -11.36 -1.48 4.43
C ILE A 113 -12.22 -0.28 4.87
N PRO A 114 -13.56 -0.38 4.99
CA PRO A 114 -14.38 0.70 5.56
C PRO A 114 -14.12 0.97 7.05
N LEU A 115 -13.70 -0.03 7.83
CA LEU A 115 -13.44 0.12 9.27
C LEU A 115 -12.15 0.91 9.57
N LEU A 116 -11.12 0.77 8.72
CA LEU A 116 -9.88 1.56 8.82
C LEU A 116 -10.08 3.03 8.41
N GLY A 117 -11.15 3.33 7.69
CA GLY A 117 -11.55 4.68 7.31
C GLY A 117 -11.99 5.60 8.42
N LEU A 118 -12.16 5.07 9.63
CA LEU A 118 -12.44 5.85 10.82
C LEU A 118 -11.20 6.58 11.35
N MET A 119 -10.01 6.29 10.83
CA MET A 119 -8.76 6.94 11.23
C MET A 119 -8.53 8.20 10.39
N SER A 120 -8.95 9.35 10.91
CA SER A 120 -8.76 10.65 10.26
C SER A 120 -7.28 11.07 10.25
N TRP A 121 -6.61 10.93 9.11
CA TRP A 121 -5.26 11.46 8.90
C TRP A 121 -5.16 12.21 7.57
N THR A 122 -4.47 13.35 7.56
CA THR A 122 -4.29 14.22 6.39
C THR A 122 -3.13 13.75 5.50
N ILE A 123 -3.35 13.68 4.18
CA ILE A 123 -2.28 13.43 3.20
C ILE A 123 -1.46 14.70 3.01
N ASP A 124 -0.33 14.78 3.71
CA ASP A 124 0.68 15.82 3.48
C ASP A 124 1.66 15.41 2.36
N LEU A 125 2.48 16.33 1.86
CA LEU A 125 3.51 16.03 0.84
C LEU A 125 4.38 14.80 1.17
N PRO A 126 4.90 14.64 2.40
CA PRO A 126 5.68 13.46 2.78
C PRO A 126 4.86 12.16 2.76
N ALA A 127 3.55 12.25 3.02
CA ALA A 127 2.64 11.11 2.98
C ALA A 127 2.61 10.50 1.57
N ILE A 128 2.61 11.33 0.52
CA ILE A 128 2.65 10.85 -0.88
C ILE A 128 3.89 10.01 -1.14
N GLY A 129 5.05 10.41 -0.59
CA GLY A 129 6.26 9.60 -0.66
C GLY A 129 6.10 8.23 0.00
N GLY A 130 5.37 8.16 1.12
CA GLY A 130 5.08 6.90 1.80
C GLY A 130 4.08 6.02 1.04
N ILE A 131 3.14 6.62 0.30
CA ILE A 131 2.29 5.87 -0.65
C ILE A 131 3.15 5.24 -1.73
N ILE A 132 4.08 6.00 -2.33
CA ILE A 132 4.98 5.48 -3.36
C ILE A 132 5.85 4.34 -2.79
N ALA A 133 6.35 4.49 -1.56
CA ALA A 133 7.08 3.43 -0.87
C ALA A 133 6.21 2.17 -0.65
N ALA A 134 4.96 2.34 -0.22
CA ALA A 134 4.02 1.24 -0.03
C ALA A 134 3.68 0.50 -1.34
N ILE A 135 3.59 1.23 -2.46
CA ILE A 135 3.44 0.62 -3.79
C ILE A 135 4.64 -0.30 -4.08
N GLY A 136 5.85 0.24 -3.90
CA GLY A 136 7.10 -0.49 -4.16
C GLY A 136 7.20 -1.77 -3.34
N THR A 137 6.94 -1.71 -2.04
CA THR A 137 6.95 -2.89 -1.16
C THR A 137 5.82 -3.87 -1.47
N GLY A 138 4.62 -3.38 -1.83
CA GLY A 138 3.50 -4.22 -2.27
C GLY A 138 3.83 -5.08 -3.49
N ILE A 139 4.45 -4.49 -4.51
CA ILE A 139 4.86 -5.22 -5.71
C ILE A 139 6.01 -6.17 -5.41
N ASP A 140 6.97 -5.77 -4.57
CA ASP A 140 8.07 -6.65 -4.14
C ASP A 140 7.54 -7.91 -3.45
N ASP A 141 6.59 -7.76 -2.52
CA ASP A 141 5.96 -8.90 -1.85
C ASP A 141 5.17 -9.79 -2.83
N GLN A 142 4.48 -9.19 -3.81
CA GLN A 142 3.80 -9.94 -4.86
C GLN A 142 4.80 -10.71 -5.74
N ILE A 143 5.95 -10.11 -6.04
CA ILE A 143 7.04 -10.77 -6.78
C ILE A 143 7.57 -11.96 -5.98
N ILE A 144 7.79 -11.81 -4.66
CA ILE A 144 8.23 -12.90 -3.78
C ILE A 144 7.22 -14.06 -3.80
N ILE A 145 5.92 -13.76 -3.68
CA ILE A 145 4.86 -14.78 -3.76
C ILE A 145 4.91 -15.49 -5.10
N ALA A 146 4.99 -14.75 -6.21
CA ALA A 146 5.02 -15.32 -7.55
C ALA A 146 6.28 -16.18 -7.79
N ASP A 147 7.46 -15.71 -7.37
CA ASP A 147 8.73 -16.42 -7.57
C ASP A 147 8.78 -17.71 -6.73
N GLU A 148 8.30 -17.70 -5.48
CA GLU A 148 8.31 -18.90 -4.65
C GLU A 148 7.30 -19.97 -5.13
N THR A 149 6.15 -19.53 -5.65
CA THR A 149 5.05 -20.41 -6.07
C THR A 149 5.21 -20.91 -7.52
N VAL A 150 5.40 -19.99 -8.47
CA VAL A 150 5.40 -20.27 -9.91
C VAL A 150 6.76 -20.71 -10.42
N GLU A 151 7.85 -20.13 -9.91
CA GLU A 151 9.17 -20.44 -10.42
C GLU A 151 9.60 -21.83 -9.88
N LYS A 152 9.85 -22.76 -10.81
CA LYS A 152 10.35 -24.10 -10.47
C LYS A 152 11.84 -23.96 -10.13
N ARG A 153 12.16 -23.51 -8.91
CA ARG A 153 13.50 -23.74 -8.36
C ARG A 153 13.76 -25.25 -8.45
N LYS A 154 14.96 -25.64 -8.90
CA LYS A 154 15.44 -27.03 -8.84
C LYS A 154 15.66 -27.42 -7.38
N GLU A 155 14.58 -27.50 -6.60
CA GLU A 155 14.65 -27.91 -5.21
C GLU A 155 14.81 -29.42 -5.14
N LYS A 156 15.75 -29.88 -4.30
CA LYS A 156 15.97 -31.30 -4.01
C LYS A 156 14.76 -31.97 -3.35
N VAL A 157 13.82 -31.19 -2.83
CA VAL A 157 12.59 -31.64 -2.19
C VAL A 157 11.40 -31.05 -2.94
N LEU A 158 10.44 -31.88 -3.32
CA LEU A 158 9.19 -31.43 -3.94
C LEU A 158 8.32 -30.73 -2.88
N LEU A 159 8.47 -29.41 -2.73
CA LEU A 159 7.63 -28.63 -1.83
C LEU A 159 6.19 -28.55 -2.36
N THR A 160 5.23 -28.72 -1.46
CA THR A 160 3.80 -28.48 -1.76
C THR A 160 3.55 -26.98 -1.92
N LEU A 161 2.56 -26.58 -2.72
CA LEU A 161 2.20 -25.18 -2.93
C LEU A 161 1.92 -24.42 -1.62
N LYS A 162 1.28 -25.07 -0.64
CA LYS A 162 1.08 -24.53 0.71
C LYS A 162 2.39 -24.21 1.44
N GLN A 163 3.43 -25.04 1.26
CA GLN A 163 4.74 -24.81 1.88
C GLN A 163 5.47 -23.64 1.22
N LYS A 164 5.37 -23.53 -0.12
CA LYS A 164 5.91 -22.39 -0.89
C LYS A 164 5.27 -21.07 -0.46
N ILE A 165 3.93 -21.03 -0.36
CA ILE A 165 3.21 -19.86 0.13
C ILE A 165 3.65 -19.51 1.56
N LYS A 166 3.72 -20.50 2.47
CA LYS A 166 4.19 -20.26 3.85
C LYS A 166 5.60 -19.65 3.89
N ARG A 167 6.51 -20.11 3.02
CA ARG A 167 7.87 -19.57 2.92
C ARG A 167 7.89 -18.15 2.38
N ALA A 168 7.08 -17.85 1.35
CA ALA A 168 6.92 -16.49 0.85
C ALA A 168 6.43 -15.55 1.96
N PHE A 169 5.39 -15.94 2.70
CA PHE A 169 4.89 -15.15 3.83
C PHE A 169 5.93 -14.97 4.93
N PHE A 170 6.75 -15.99 5.24
CA PHE A 170 7.83 -15.84 6.21
C PHE A 170 8.84 -14.75 5.81
N ILE A 171 9.18 -14.66 4.52
CA ILE A 171 10.06 -13.62 3.97
C ILE A 171 9.39 -12.24 4.08
N ILE A 172 8.13 -12.13 3.68
CA ILE A 172 7.34 -10.89 3.69
C ILE A 172 7.16 -10.34 5.12
N PHE A 173 6.83 -11.20 6.08
CA PHE A 173 6.73 -10.77 7.49
C PHE A 173 8.09 -10.30 8.03
N GLY A 174 9.19 -10.94 7.61
CA GLY A 174 10.54 -10.53 7.96
C GLY A 174 10.90 -9.14 7.42
N SER A 175 10.68 -8.87 6.14
CA SER A 175 10.95 -7.56 5.50
C SER A 175 10.01 -6.46 6.01
N ALA A 176 8.75 -6.79 6.29
CA ALA A 176 7.81 -5.85 6.87
C ALA A 176 8.21 -5.42 8.28
N ALA A 177 8.67 -6.35 9.12
CA ALA A 177 9.15 -6.05 10.46
C ALA A 177 10.32 -5.05 10.43
N THR A 178 11.27 -5.21 9.49
CA THR A 178 12.39 -4.26 9.35
C THR A 178 11.92 -2.89 8.86
N THR A 179 10.97 -2.85 7.93
CA THR A 179 10.39 -1.61 7.42
C THR A 179 9.68 -0.84 8.54
N ILE A 180 8.81 -1.52 9.30
CA ILE A 180 8.09 -0.91 10.43
C ILE A 180 9.08 -0.45 11.51
N ALA A 181 10.08 -1.26 11.84
CA ALA A 181 11.11 -0.89 12.80
C ALA A 181 11.91 0.35 12.37
N ALA A 182 12.22 0.49 11.07
CA ALA A 182 12.89 1.66 10.53
C ALA A 182 12.02 2.93 10.57
N MET A 183 10.70 2.79 10.39
CA MET A 183 9.76 3.92 10.41
C MET A 183 9.40 4.38 11.83
N PHE A 184 9.59 3.55 12.85
CA PHE A 184 9.21 3.87 14.22
C PHE A 184 9.97 5.07 14.83
N PRO A 185 11.31 5.20 14.68
CA PRO A 185 12.03 6.40 15.08
C PRO A 185 11.60 7.64 14.29
N LEU A 186 11.38 7.52 12.97
CA LEU A 186 10.94 8.62 12.11
C LEU A 186 9.57 9.18 12.52
N MET A 187 8.69 8.33 13.06
CA MET A 187 7.41 8.75 13.62
C MET A 187 7.55 9.48 14.96
N SER A 188 8.56 9.12 15.75
CA SER A 188 8.80 9.66 17.11
C SER A 188 9.61 10.96 17.09
N ILE A 189 10.46 11.16 16.09
CA ILE A 189 11.24 12.39 15.91
C ILE A 189 10.30 13.48 15.38
N GLY A 190 10.10 14.54 16.17
CA GLY A 190 9.15 15.64 15.93
C GLY A 190 9.47 16.57 14.75
N VAL A 191 10.27 16.14 13.76
CA VAL A 191 10.44 16.87 12.51
C VAL A 191 9.21 16.58 11.65
N GLY A 192 8.27 17.53 11.63
CA GLY A 192 6.98 17.38 10.94
C GLY A 192 7.08 16.96 9.46
N LEU A 193 8.22 17.20 8.82
CA LEU A 193 8.48 16.86 7.41
C LEU A 193 8.62 15.35 7.12
N VAL A 194 8.93 14.49 8.10
CA VAL A 194 9.13 13.03 7.86
C VAL A 194 8.11 12.15 8.56
N ARG A 195 7.38 12.70 9.53
CA ARG A 195 6.34 11.96 10.28
C ARG A 195 5.24 11.43 9.37
N GLY A 196 4.81 12.24 8.40
CA GLY A 196 3.78 11.82 7.45
C GLY A 196 4.22 10.62 6.62
N PHE A 197 5.45 10.65 6.08
CA PHE A 197 6.04 9.54 5.33
C PHE A 197 6.04 8.23 6.14
N ALA A 198 6.51 8.29 7.39
CA ALA A 198 6.58 7.13 8.29
C ALA A 198 5.21 6.51 8.55
N ILE A 199 4.19 7.33 8.86
CA ILE A 199 2.82 6.86 9.11
C ILE A 199 2.24 6.18 7.87
N THR A 200 2.30 6.83 6.69
CA THR A 200 1.82 6.21 5.44
C THR A 200 2.48 4.88 5.15
N THR A 201 3.80 4.80 5.33
CA THR A 201 4.57 3.60 4.99
C THR A 201 4.19 2.45 5.90
N ILE A 202 4.06 2.70 7.21
CA ILE A 202 3.60 1.68 8.17
C ILE A 202 2.18 1.22 7.81
N VAL A 203 1.25 2.15 7.56
CA VAL A 203 -0.12 1.83 7.20
C VAL A 203 -0.18 1.00 5.90
N GLY A 204 0.57 1.39 4.87
CA GLY A 204 0.60 0.65 3.60
C GLY A 204 1.16 -0.77 3.75
N VAL A 205 2.24 -0.93 4.51
CA VAL A 205 2.80 -2.26 4.82
C VAL A 205 1.81 -3.11 5.60
N LEU A 206 1.09 -2.56 6.58
CA LEU A 206 0.06 -3.28 7.33
C LEU A 206 -1.12 -3.66 6.45
N VAL A 207 -1.67 -2.70 5.69
CA VAL A 207 -2.82 -2.90 4.80
C VAL A 207 -2.56 -4.06 3.86
N GLY A 208 -1.43 -4.06 3.17
CA GLY A 208 -1.23 -5.15 2.23
C GLY A 208 -0.88 -6.49 2.89
N ILE A 209 -0.24 -6.54 4.07
CA ILE A 209 0.04 -7.84 4.74
C ILE A 209 -1.27 -8.49 5.18
N LEU A 210 -2.21 -7.68 5.63
CA LEU A 210 -3.50 -8.14 6.09
C LEU A 210 -4.48 -8.41 4.94
N VAL A 211 -4.36 -7.68 3.82
CA VAL A 211 -5.37 -7.68 2.76
C VAL A 211 -4.80 -8.11 1.41
N THR A 212 -3.89 -7.30 0.82
CA THR A 212 -3.53 -7.43 -0.60
C THR A 212 -2.63 -8.64 -0.88
N ARG A 213 -1.72 -8.96 0.03
CA ARG A 213 -0.72 -10.04 -0.10
C ARG A 213 -1.38 -11.42 0.07
N PRO A 214 -2.26 -11.67 1.07
CA PRO A 214 -3.12 -12.86 1.12
C PRO A 214 -4.00 -13.02 -0.12
N ALA A 215 -4.61 -11.92 -0.60
CA ALA A 215 -5.45 -11.96 -1.79
C ALA A 215 -4.65 -12.39 -3.03
N TYR A 216 -3.45 -11.84 -3.23
CA TYR A 216 -2.59 -12.22 -4.35
C TYR A 216 -2.13 -13.68 -4.28
N ALA A 217 -1.72 -14.16 -3.09
CA ALA A 217 -1.31 -15.55 -2.89
C ALA A 217 -2.42 -16.53 -3.29
N ARG A 218 -3.68 -16.23 -2.95
CA ARG A 218 -4.82 -17.07 -3.34
C ARG A 218 -5.06 -17.08 -4.84
N ILE A 219 -4.94 -15.94 -5.51
CA ILE A 219 -5.05 -15.87 -6.98
C ILE A 219 -3.99 -16.75 -7.64
N ILE A 220 -2.74 -16.68 -7.16
CA ILE A 220 -1.65 -17.48 -7.71
C ILE A 220 -1.84 -18.97 -7.41
N GLU A 221 -2.36 -19.33 -6.24
CA GLU A 221 -2.72 -20.71 -5.91
C GLU A 221 -3.70 -21.28 -6.95
N ILE A 222 -4.79 -20.56 -7.23
CA ILE A 222 -5.81 -20.96 -8.21
C ILE A 222 -5.25 -21.07 -9.64
N ILE A 223 -4.30 -20.21 -10.01
CA ILE A 223 -3.67 -20.24 -11.34
C ILE A 223 -2.70 -21.42 -11.47
N THR A 224 -2.06 -21.81 -10.37
CA THR A 224 -0.97 -22.81 -10.36
C THR A 224 -1.50 -24.23 -10.12
N GLU A 225 -2.63 -24.40 -9.44
CA GLU A 225 -3.28 -25.71 -9.26
C GLU A 225 -4.00 -26.23 -10.53
N LYS A 226 -4.13 -25.42 -11.58
CA LYS A 226 -4.71 -25.80 -12.89
C LYS A 226 -3.64 -26.12 -13.93
#